data_AF-W6Y0X4-F1
#
_entry.id   AF-W6Y0X4-F1
#
_cell.length_a   1.000
_cell.length_b   1.000
_cell.length_c   1.000
_cell.angle_alpha   90.00
_cell.angle_beta   90.00
_cell.angle_gamma   90.00
#
_symmetry.space_group_name_H-M   'P 1'
#
loop_
_entity.id
_entity.type
_entity.pdbx_description
1 polymer ?
#
loop_
_entity_poly.entity_id
_entity_poly.type
_entity_poly.pdbx_seq_one_letter_code
_entity_poly.pdbx_strand_id
1 'polypeptide(L)'
;MALENSKYASPLQKKSSSVTSTPFLSPVATPKSGSTSAVGSEQNNSAVQLAMAHGNSLYDEVNQHAVKLSTVISSTIANTRRLLNLIREASPDTSNATVEALWDELEKLYTAMNDAKAALPTFLDKQRNNISLYHTAMMNQMIQDTQHELNIQHKKVNIQHDLILEHHEAFHAYKEQTAAKIKDIEALQERVSRLTLEKGNLRTEVDKYMQLLEKEHAAKAEDLRKADAMQKELETVVASNKQLLVEVDALRQKLEEHQGRTKADQESTEELKLITGQLAEERKTTAALVTKMTGLEESERIARLDADKANKEHKTLSEKYSNQAAEHAKAFVKLQEQSKEIDGLKNDVERLQKENTELKQRLAELADIDHQVIQLDHSNSKLSGLVSSLTSQLKAAQDEVSNTRLEKEAFFEKVESLGKGVEPTDSDTAGLVHKQAERIAVLENTLEEWTDLAKRSYKEYKDMLPTYRQAEQYRKDALDREETIKGLQKELIAAKASQNNGDTTYWKNKYETLLATVST
;
A
#
# COMPACT_ATOMS: atom_id res chain seq x y z
N MET A 1 41.96 -6.27 -6.93
CA MET A 1 42.11 -5.18 -5.93
C MET A 1 41.09 -5.42 -4.83
N ALA A 2 41.57 -5.37 -3.59
CA ALA A 2 40.94 -5.93 -2.41
C ALA A 2 39.81 -5.07 -1.84
N LEU A 3 38.72 -5.71 -1.42
CA LEU A 3 37.79 -5.26 -0.38
C LEU A 3 37.05 -6.49 0.19
N GLU A 4 37.79 -7.34 0.89
CA GLU A 4 37.20 -8.33 1.81
C GLU A 4 37.78 -8.04 3.20
N ASN A 5 36.97 -7.44 4.07
CA ASN A 5 37.09 -7.47 5.53
C ASN A 5 35.92 -6.70 6.17
N SER A 6 34.76 -7.36 6.32
CA SER A 6 33.70 -6.89 7.21
C SER A 6 33.71 -7.72 8.50
N LYS A 7 34.01 -7.06 9.63
CA LYS A 7 34.13 -7.64 10.98
C LYS A 7 32.78 -7.89 11.69
N TYR A 8 31.66 -7.87 10.99
CA TYR A 8 30.32 -8.01 11.60
C TYR A 8 29.49 -9.21 11.11
N ALA A 9 30.10 -10.17 10.39
CA ALA A 9 29.43 -11.42 10.06
C ALA A 9 29.56 -12.41 11.23
N SER A 10 28.53 -12.54 12.05
CA SER A 10 28.40 -13.67 12.97
C SER A 10 28.15 -14.97 12.18
N PRO A 11 28.69 -16.14 12.59
CA PRO A 11 28.56 -17.37 11.83
C PRO A 11 27.16 -17.97 12.00
N LEU A 12 26.45 -18.16 10.88
CA LEU A 12 25.31 -19.07 10.82
C LEU A 12 25.80 -20.50 11.09
N GLN A 13 25.52 -21.02 12.28
CA GLN A 13 25.60 -22.45 12.55
C GLN A 13 24.48 -23.17 11.78
N LYS A 14 24.83 -23.79 10.67
CA LYS A 14 24.03 -24.85 10.05
C LYS A 14 23.94 -26.03 11.01
N LYS A 15 22.81 -26.17 11.70
CA LYS A 15 22.37 -27.47 12.22
C LYS A 15 21.66 -28.22 11.11
N SER A 16 22.26 -29.32 10.66
CA SER A 16 21.59 -30.36 9.89
C SER A 16 20.63 -31.11 10.82
N SER A 17 19.34 -30.90 10.68
CA SER A 17 18.33 -31.81 11.25
C SER A 17 17.81 -32.74 10.17
N SER A 18 18.09 -34.02 10.42
CA SER A 18 17.67 -35.21 9.70
C SER A 18 16.16 -35.24 9.47
N VAL A 19 15.79 -35.53 8.23
CA VAL A 19 14.44 -35.91 7.81
C VAL A 19 14.05 -37.21 8.48
N THR A 20 12.96 -37.21 9.25
CA THR A 20 12.21 -38.42 9.60
C THR A 20 10.75 -38.17 9.26
N SER A 21 10.31 -38.83 8.19
CA SER A 21 8.93 -38.84 7.71
C SER A 21 8.12 -39.84 8.53
N THR A 22 6.94 -39.44 9.03
CA THR A 22 5.75 -40.29 9.31
C THR A 22 4.56 -39.38 9.69
N PRO A 23 3.29 -39.82 9.59
CA PRO A 23 2.29 -39.14 8.79
C PRO A 23 1.09 -38.56 9.58
N PHE A 24 0.32 -37.72 8.88
CA PHE A 24 -1.13 -37.48 9.00
C PHE A 24 -1.77 -37.51 10.40
N LEU A 25 -2.02 -36.33 10.96
CA LEU A 25 -3.25 -36.05 11.70
C LEU A 25 -3.76 -34.65 11.31
N SER A 26 -5.05 -34.61 11.00
CA SER A 26 -5.84 -33.53 10.40
C SER A 26 -5.72 -32.16 11.10
N PRO A 27 -5.87 -31.03 10.39
CA PRO A 27 -6.20 -29.77 11.04
C PRO A 27 -7.68 -29.79 11.42
N VAL A 28 -7.92 -29.83 12.73
CA VAL A 28 -9.18 -29.42 13.36
C VAL A 28 -9.48 -27.98 12.95
N ALA A 29 -10.73 -27.76 12.55
CA ALA A 29 -11.28 -26.45 12.21
C ALA A 29 -11.01 -25.44 13.34
N THR A 30 -10.25 -24.40 13.04
CA THR A 30 -10.21 -23.18 13.85
C THR A 30 -11.49 -22.39 13.57
N PRO A 31 -12.33 -22.13 14.59
CA PRO A 31 -13.48 -21.25 14.39
C PRO A 31 -12.96 -19.82 14.22
N LYS A 32 -13.54 -19.12 13.24
CA LYS A 32 -13.57 -17.66 13.18
C LYS A 32 -13.95 -17.11 14.56
N SER A 33 -12.98 -16.52 15.27
CA SER A 33 -13.28 -15.59 16.36
C SER A 33 -13.24 -14.18 15.78
N GLY A 34 -14.37 -13.79 15.18
CA GLY A 34 -14.74 -12.39 15.15
C GLY A 34 -15.15 -11.98 16.57
N SER A 35 -14.38 -11.08 17.18
CA SER A 35 -14.85 -10.20 18.26
C SER A 35 -14.03 -8.91 18.11
N THR A 36 -14.54 -7.83 17.51
CA THR A 36 -15.46 -6.89 18.18
C THR A 36 -15.37 -6.97 19.69
N SER A 37 -14.33 -6.32 20.22
CA SER A 37 -14.37 -5.67 21.52
C SER A 37 -13.59 -4.36 21.39
N ALA A 38 -14.28 -3.36 20.85
CA ALA A 38 -14.07 -2.01 21.30
C ALA A 38 -14.34 -2.00 22.81
N VAL A 39 -13.28 -2.08 23.59
CA VAL A 39 -13.33 -1.83 25.03
C VAL A 39 -12.21 -0.84 25.29
N GLY A 40 -12.49 0.41 24.93
CA GLY A 40 -11.98 1.55 25.70
C GLY A 40 -12.64 1.47 27.07
N SER A 41 -12.24 0.49 27.88
CA SER A 41 -12.55 0.52 29.29
C SER A 41 -11.48 1.39 29.92
N GLU A 42 -11.91 2.55 30.36
CA GLU A 42 -11.48 3.18 31.60
C GLU A 42 -11.62 2.19 32.78
N GLN A 43 -10.96 1.03 32.71
CA GLN A 43 -10.66 0.19 33.86
C GLN A 43 -9.57 0.92 34.63
N ASN A 44 -9.93 2.08 35.16
CA ASN A 44 -9.22 2.71 36.25
C ASN A 44 -9.02 1.63 37.31
N ASN A 45 -7.76 1.28 37.51
CA ASN A 45 -7.30 0.12 38.26
C ASN A 45 -8.08 0.02 39.57
N SER A 46 -8.91 -1.02 39.70
CA SER A 46 -9.85 -1.16 40.83
C SER A 46 -9.14 -1.07 42.18
N ALA A 47 -7.84 -1.43 42.24
CA ALA A 47 -7.00 -1.29 43.42
C ALA A 47 -6.70 0.18 43.78
N VAL A 48 -6.50 1.06 42.79
CA VAL A 48 -6.32 2.50 43.00
C VAL A 48 -7.64 3.13 43.45
N GLN A 49 -8.76 2.73 42.86
CA GLN A 49 -10.09 3.16 43.31
C GLN A 49 -10.40 2.68 44.73
N LEU A 50 -10.02 1.44 45.07
CA LEU A 50 -10.19 0.89 46.41
C LEU A 50 -9.31 1.61 47.44
N ALA A 51 -8.07 1.97 47.09
CA ALA A 51 -7.19 2.79 47.93
C ALA A 51 -7.81 4.18 48.19
N MET A 52 -8.31 4.83 47.14
CA MET A 52 -8.99 6.13 47.26
C MET A 52 -10.26 6.04 48.13
N ALA A 53 -11.06 4.98 47.95
CA ALA A 53 -12.24 4.73 48.77
C ALA A 53 -11.89 4.50 50.25
N HIS A 54 -10.85 3.71 50.52
CA HIS A 54 -10.32 3.56 51.88
C HIS A 54 -9.80 4.88 52.44
N GLY A 55 -9.24 5.76 51.60
CA GLY A 55 -8.70 7.06 52.00
C GLY A 55 -9.81 8.00 52.45
N ASN A 56 -10.89 8.05 51.68
CA ASN A 56 -12.09 8.81 52.01
C ASN A 56 -12.76 8.28 53.29
N SER A 57 -12.88 6.95 53.43
CA SER A 57 -13.40 6.36 54.67
C SER A 57 -12.56 6.72 55.89
N LEU A 58 -11.23 6.79 55.74
CA LEU A 58 -10.33 7.16 56.83
C LEU A 58 -10.49 8.64 57.21
N TYR A 59 -10.66 9.49 56.20
CA TYR A 59 -10.92 10.92 56.38
C TYR A 59 -12.24 11.17 57.14
N ASP A 60 -13.29 10.42 56.80
CA ASP A 60 -14.58 10.49 57.48
C ASP A 60 -14.48 10.03 58.95
N GLU A 61 -13.72 8.95 59.21
CA GLU A 61 -13.47 8.45 60.57
C GLU A 61 -12.73 9.51 61.42
N VAL A 62 -11.72 10.18 60.87
CA VAL A 62 -11.01 11.29 61.52
C VAL A 62 -11.92 12.45 61.82
N ASN A 63 -12.71 12.90 60.84
CA ASN A 63 -13.65 14.00 61.03
C ASN A 63 -14.67 13.65 62.11
N GLN A 64 -15.16 12.42 62.14
CA GLN A 64 -16.11 11.99 63.17
C GLN A 64 -15.48 11.99 64.57
N HIS A 65 -14.25 11.50 64.73
CA HIS A 65 -13.54 11.54 66.00
C HIS A 65 -13.17 12.97 66.43
N ALA A 66 -12.75 13.83 65.48
CA ALA A 66 -12.47 15.24 65.73
C ALA A 66 -13.72 16.00 66.18
N VAL A 67 -14.87 15.76 65.53
CA VAL A 67 -16.16 16.35 65.92
C VAL A 67 -16.59 15.86 67.31
N LYS A 68 -16.48 14.55 67.61
CA LYS A 68 -16.79 14.00 68.94
C LYS A 68 -15.92 14.64 70.01
N LEU A 69 -14.61 14.70 69.79
CA LEU A 69 -13.66 15.31 70.72
C LEU A 69 -13.96 16.79 70.93
N SER A 70 -14.14 17.55 69.84
CA SER A 70 -14.49 18.98 69.91
C SER A 70 -15.81 19.20 70.65
N THR A 71 -16.82 18.36 70.42
CA THR A 71 -18.12 18.47 71.08
C THR A 71 -17.99 18.21 72.58
N VAL A 72 -17.26 17.15 72.97
CA VAL A 72 -17.01 16.84 74.38
C VAL A 72 -16.25 17.99 75.03
N ILE A 73 -15.12 18.41 74.46
CA ILE A 73 -14.31 19.54 74.98
C ILE A 73 -15.17 20.81 75.13
N SER A 74 -15.92 21.21 74.10
CA SER A 74 -16.78 22.40 74.17
C SER A 74 -17.86 22.26 75.23
N SER A 75 -18.50 21.09 75.36
CA SER A 75 -19.52 20.85 76.37
C SER A 75 -18.95 20.89 77.80
N THR A 76 -17.79 20.26 78.00
CA THR A 76 -17.12 20.24 79.30
C THR A 76 -16.65 21.65 79.67
N ILE A 77 -16.00 22.38 78.76
CA ILE A 77 -15.58 23.77 79.04
C ILE A 77 -16.77 24.67 79.38
N ALA A 78 -17.87 24.56 78.65
CA ALA A 78 -19.07 25.35 78.90
C ALA A 78 -19.66 25.06 80.29
N ASN A 79 -19.76 23.79 80.66
CA ASN A 79 -20.30 23.40 81.95
C ASN A 79 -19.32 23.65 83.11
N THR A 80 -18.02 23.43 82.92
CA THR A 80 -16.96 23.78 83.89
C THR A 80 -16.99 25.29 84.19
N ARG A 81 -17.16 26.14 83.16
CA ARG A 81 -17.37 27.60 83.34
C ARG A 81 -18.64 27.91 84.11
N ARG A 82 -19.75 27.21 83.82
CA ARG A 82 -21.02 27.36 84.54
C ARG A 82 -20.88 26.96 86.01
N LEU A 83 -20.22 25.84 86.30
CA LEU A 83 -19.97 25.35 87.66
C LEU A 83 -19.02 26.27 88.44
N LEU A 84 -17.96 26.79 87.79
CA LEU A 84 -17.09 27.80 88.39
C LEU A 84 -17.82 29.10 88.72
N ASN A 85 -18.74 29.54 87.86
CA ASN A 85 -19.58 30.71 88.14
C ASN A 85 -20.51 30.45 89.35
N LEU A 86 -21.11 29.26 89.44
CA LEU A 86 -21.92 28.87 90.60
C LEU A 86 -21.12 28.82 91.90
N ILE A 87 -19.89 28.29 91.87
CA ILE A 87 -18.99 28.30 93.04
C ILE A 87 -18.61 29.73 93.42
N ARG A 88 -18.36 30.60 92.44
CA ARG A 88 -18.02 32.02 92.65
C ARG A 88 -19.19 32.81 93.26
N GLU A 89 -20.42 32.48 92.89
CA GLU A 89 -21.64 33.09 93.45
C GLU A 89 -21.98 32.56 94.87
N ALA A 90 -21.44 31.41 95.30
CA ALA A 90 -21.90 30.68 96.49
C ALA A 90 -20.95 30.68 97.72
N SER A 91 -19.87 31.46 97.77
CA SER A 91 -18.92 31.45 98.92
C SER A 91 -19.61 31.84 100.27
N PRO A 92 -19.29 31.28 101.46
CA PRO A 92 -18.15 30.42 101.85
C PRO A 92 -18.49 28.98 102.31
N ASP A 93 -19.74 28.52 102.26
CA ASP A 93 -20.10 27.13 102.60
C ASP A 93 -20.29 26.30 101.32
N THR A 94 -19.19 26.03 100.62
CA THR A 94 -19.17 25.20 99.41
C THR A 94 -19.79 23.82 99.67
N SER A 95 -20.97 23.56 99.09
CA SER A 95 -21.56 22.22 99.10
C SER A 95 -20.73 21.28 98.22
N ASN A 96 -20.39 20.08 98.71
CA ASN A 96 -19.63 19.06 97.97
C ASN A 96 -20.19 18.75 96.56
N ALA A 97 -21.50 18.94 96.33
CA ALA A 97 -22.15 18.55 95.08
C ALA A 97 -21.65 19.30 93.83
N THR A 98 -21.29 20.58 93.93
CA THR A 98 -20.76 21.36 92.80
C THR A 98 -19.31 21.01 92.46
N VAL A 99 -18.53 20.58 93.47
CA VAL A 99 -17.15 20.11 93.28
C VAL A 99 -17.15 18.72 92.62
N GLU A 100 -18.01 17.81 93.08
CA GLU A 100 -18.17 16.48 92.47
C GLU A 100 -18.65 16.57 91.00
N ALA A 101 -19.57 17.49 90.68
CA ALA A 101 -20.02 17.69 89.29
C ALA A 101 -18.90 18.22 88.36
N LEU A 102 -18.01 19.07 88.89
CA LEU A 102 -16.82 19.55 88.18
C LEU A 102 -15.81 18.40 87.97
N TRP A 103 -15.65 17.56 88.99
CA TRP A 103 -14.78 16.40 88.93
C TRP A 103 -15.27 15.38 87.90
N ASP A 104 -16.56 15.03 87.90
CA ASP A 104 -17.18 14.15 86.90
C ASP A 104 -16.98 14.65 85.46
N GLU A 105 -16.99 15.97 85.26
CA GLU A 105 -16.75 16.57 83.95
C GLU A 105 -15.30 16.51 83.50
N LEU A 106 -14.38 16.73 84.42
CA LEU A 106 -12.95 16.58 84.19
C LEU A 106 -12.60 15.12 83.89
N GLU A 107 -13.26 14.19 84.59
CA GLU A 107 -13.16 12.75 84.36
C GLU A 107 -13.67 12.39 82.95
N LYS A 108 -14.84 12.91 82.53
CA LYS A 108 -15.37 12.73 81.15
C LYS A 108 -14.43 13.27 80.07
N LEU A 109 -13.80 14.42 80.32
CA LEU A 109 -12.80 14.99 79.41
C LEU A 109 -11.56 14.10 79.33
N TYR A 110 -11.09 13.62 80.48
CA TYR A 110 -9.93 12.74 80.58
C TYR A 110 -10.18 11.40 79.89
N THR A 111 -11.36 10.81 80.03
CA THR A 111 -11.74 9.59 79.30
C THR A 111 -11.80 9.83 77.80
N ALA A 112 -12.41 10.91 77.33
CA ALA A 112 -12.46 11.23 75.91
C ALA A 112 -11.07 11.49 75.30
N MET A 113 -10.18 12.12 76.06
CA MET A 113 -8.78 12.32 75.65
C MET A 113 -8.02 10.98 75.59
N ASN A 114 -8.22 10.09 76.56
CA ASN A 114 -7.60 8.76 76.56
C ASN A 114 -8.13 7.87 75.42
N ASP A 115 -9.42 7.94 75.11
CA ASP A 115 -10.02 7.23 73.98
C ASP A 115 -9.45 7.73 72.65
N ALA A 116 -9.31 9.05 72.47
CA ALA A 116 -8.66 9.64 71.31
C ALA A 116 -7.19 9.21 71.20
N LYS A 117 -6.47 9.18 72.33
CA LYS A 117 -5.08 8.71 72.41
C LYS A 117 -4.95 7.22 72.05
N ALA A 118 -5.91 6.38 72.45
CA ALA A 118 -5.93 4.96 72.13
C ALA A 118 -6.31 4.70 70.66
N ALA A 119 -7.14 5.55 70.05
CA ALA A 119 -7.52 5.43 68.65
C ALA A 119 -6.41 5.83 67.67
N LEU A 120 -5.51 6.75 68.07
CA LEU A 120 -4.49 7.33 67.19
C LEU A 120 -3.52 6.30 66.57
N PRO A 121 -2.94 5.33 67.30
CA PRO A 121 -2.07 4.32 66.69
C PRO A 121 -2.80 3.48 65.63
N THR A 122 -4.04 3.06 65.92
CA THR A 122 -4.87 2.29 64.99
C THR A 122 -5.15 3.07 63.71
N PHE A 123 -5.40 4.37 63.84
CA PHE A 123 -5.57 5.26 62.68
C PHE A 123 -4.29 5.38 61.86
N LEU A 124 -3.12 5.59 62.49
CA LEU A 124 -1.84 5.70 61.79
C LEU A 124 -1.49 4.40 61.05
N ASP A 125 -1.79 3.24 61.63
CA ASP A 125 -1.60 1.95 60.96
C ASP A 125 -2.53 1.78 59.76
N LYS A 126 -3.81 2.17 59.88
CA LYS A 126 -4.74 2.19 58.75
C LYS A 126 -4.26 3.15 57.64
N GLN A 127 -3.77 4.34 58.00
CA GLN A 127 -3.22 5.31 57.04
C GLN A 127 -1.99 4.76 56.34
N ARG A 128 -1.05 4.15 57.09
CA ARG A 128 0.14 3.50 56.54
C ARG A 128 -0.22 2.38 55.56
N ASN A 129 -1.18 1.52 55.93
CA ASN A 129 -1.64 0.43 55.06
C ASN A 129 -2.29 0.97 53.79
N ASN A 130 -3.08 2.03 53.90
CA ASN A 130 -3.69 2.68 52.73
C ASN A 130 -2.63 3.27 51.78
N ILE A 131 -1.67 4.03 52.31
CA ILE A 131 -0.55 4.57 51.53
C ILE A 131 0.25 3.44 50.86
N SER A 132 0.51 2.36 51.59
CA SER A 132 1.17 1.18 51.03
C SER A 132 0.37 0.57 49.87
N LEU A 133 -0.94 0.40 50.03
CA LEU A 133 -1.81 -0.19 49.02
C LEU A 133 -1.90 0.71 47.78
N TYR A 134 -1.99 2.02 47.97
CA TYR A 134 -1.94 3.01 46.89
C TYR A 134 -0.62 2.93 46.11
N HIS A 135 0.53 2.94 46.79
CA HIS A 135 1.83 2.83 46.13
C HIS A 135 2.01 1.49 45.39
N THR A 136 1.61 0.37 46.00
CA THR A 136 1.67 -0.94 45.36
C THR A 136 0.75 -1.00 44.13
N ALA A 137 -0.47 -0.46 44.22
CA ALA A 137 -1.39 -0.40 43.08
C ALA A 137 -0.84 0.46 41.94
N MET A 138 -0.28 1.63 42.26
CA MET A 138 0.34 2.52 41.27
C MET A 138 1.57 1.90 40.62
N MET A 139 2.42 1.21 41.39
CA MET A 139 3.59 0.51 40.87
C MET A 139 3.20 -0.66 39.96
N ASN A 140 2.18 -1.44 40.34
CA ASN A 140 1.65 -2.50 39.50
C ASN A 140 1.03 -1.95 38.21
N GLN A 141 0.35 -0.80 38.26
CA GLN A 141 -0.14 -0.11 37.05
C GLN A 141 1.03 0.27 36.14
N MET A 142 2.07 0.89 36.68
CA MET A 142 3.25 1.27 35.90
C MET A 142 3.94 0.03 35.27
N ILE A 143 4.01 -1.09 35.99
CA ILE A 143 4.54 -2.36 35.46
C ILE A 143 3.65 -2.88 34.31
N GLN A 144 2.33 -2.81 34.45
CA GLN A 144 1.41 -3.23 33.39
C GLN A 144 1.52 -2.32 32.16
N ASP A 145 1.61 -1.00 32.35
CA ASP A 145 1.75 -0.03 31.27
C ASP A 145 3.08 -0.23 30.53
N THR A 146 4.18 -0.39 31.28
CA THR A 146 5.50 -0.67 30.69
C THR A 146 5.55 -2.01 29.96
N GLN A 147 4.90 -3.05 30.48
CA GLN A 147 4.78 -4.34 29.81
C GLN A 147 3.92 -4.26 28.54
N HIS A 148 2.84 -3.48 28.57
CA HIS A 148 1.99 -3.23 27.41
C HIS A 148 2.75 -2.49 26.31
N GLU A 149 3.47 -1.43 26.67
CA GLU A 149 4.33 -0.68 25.76
C GLU A 149 5.43 -1.58 25.16
N LEU A 150 6.09 -2.40 25.99
CA LEU A 150 7.08 -3.37 25.51
C LEU A 150 6.48 -4.36 24.49
N ASN A 151 5.26 -4.84 24.73
CA ASN A 151 4.55 -5.73 23.79
C ASN A 151 4.19 -5.01 22.48
N ILE A 152 3.78 -3.74 22.55
CA ILE A 152 3.55 -2.91 21.34
C ILE A 152 4.85 -2.76 20.56
N GLN A 153 5.97 -2.46 21.21
CA GLN A 153 7.27 -2.33 20.55
C GLN A 153 7.72 -3.66 19.93
N HIS A 154 7.55 -4.79 20.61
CA HIS A 154 7.82 -6.11 20.03
C HIS A 154 6.97 -6.40 18.79
N LYS A 155 5.67 -6.11 18.82
CA LYS A 155 4.79 -6.24 17.66
C LYS A 155 5.25 -5.35 16.51
N LYS A 156 5.64 -4.11 16.79
CA LYS A 156 6.18 -3.17 15.80
C LYS A 156 7.45 -3.71 15.14
N VAL A 157 8.40 -4.24 15.93
CA VAL A 157 9.63 -4.84 15.42
C VAL A 157 9.34 -6.07 14.56
N ASN A 158 8.40 -6.93 14.97
CA ASN A 158 8.01 -8.10 14.16
C ASN A 158 7.39 -7.69 12.82
N ILE A 159 6.48 -6.72 12.80
CA ILE A 159 5.89 -6.20 11.56
C ILE A 159 6.98 -5.61 10.64
N GLN A 160 7.95 -4.87 11.21
CA GLN A 160 9.08 -4.33 10.44
C GLN A 160 9.97 -5.46 9.89
N HIS A 161 10.20 -6.52 10.66
CA HIS A 161 10.98 -7.67 10.22
C HIS A 161 10.29 -8.41 9.06
N ASP A 162 8.98 -8.65 9.19
CA ASP A 162 8.18 -9.32 8.15
C ASP A 162 8.19 -8.50 6.84
N LEU A 163 8.06 -7.17 6.92
CA LEU A 163 8.14 -6.29 5.76
C LEU A 163 9.53 -6.33 5.09
N ILE A 164 10.61 -6.40 5.88
CA ILE A 164 11.98 -6.54 5.34
C ILE A 164 12.14 -7.88 4.59
N LEU A 165 11.57 -8.96 5.12
CA LEU A 165 11.60 -10.27 4.47
C LEU A 165 10.80 -10.27 3.16
N GLU A 166 9.60 -9.68 3.16
CA GLU A 166 8.77 -9.54 1.96
C GLU A 166 9.49 -8.72 0.86
N HIS A 167 10.12 -7.60 1.24
CA HIS A 167 10.94 -6.82 0.31
C HIS A 167 12.14 -7.61 -0.25
N HIS A 168 12.79 -8.44 0.57
CA HIS A 168 13.87 -9.32 0.11
C HIS A 168 13.38 -10.35 -0.90
N GLU A 169 12.25 -10.99 -0.64
CA GLU A 169 11.63 -11.96 -1.54
C GLU A 169 11.23 -11.31 -2.87
N ALA A 170 10.57 -10.15 -2.83
CA ALA A 170 10.21 -9.39 -4.01
C ALA A 170 11.45 -8.99 -4.84
N PHE A 171 12.54 -8.57 -4.18
CA PHE A 171 13.79 -8.25 -4.86
C PHE A 171 14.43 -9.49 -5.53
N HIS A 172 14.38 -10.65 -4.87
CA HIS A 172 14.85 -11.91 -5.44
C HIS A 172 14.02 -12.33 -6.67
N ALA A 173 12.69 -12.26 -6.59
CA ALA A 173 11.81 -12.54 -7.73
C ALA A 173 12.08 -11.61 -8.92
N TYR A 174 12.27 -10.31 -8.65
CA TYR A 174 12.66 -9.34 -9.68
C TYR A 174 14.01 -9.67 -10.32
N LYS A 175 15.00 -10.08 -9.52
CA LYS A 175 16.32 -10.49 -10.01
C LYS A 175 16.24 -11.73 -10.91
N GLU A 176 15.40 -12.71 -10.57
CA GLU A 176 15.18 -13.91 -11.39
C GLU A 176 14.49 -13.56 -12.72
N GLN A 177 13.45 -12.72 -12.67
CA GLN A 177 12.75 -12.26 -13.88
C GLN A 177 13.68 -11.48 -14.81
N THR A 178 14.51 -10.59 -14.27
CA THR A 178 15.47 -9.80 -15.06
C THR A 178 16.59 -10.65 -15.63
N ALA A 179 17.07 -11.66 -14.90
CA ALA A 179 18.07 -12.61 -15.43
C ALA A 179 17.54 -13.37 -16.66
N ALA A 180 16.28 -13.82 -16.63
CA ALA A 180 15.65 -14.45 -17.79
C ALA A 180 15.54 -13.49 -18.99
N LYS A 181 15.13 -12.23 -18.76
CA LYS A 181 15.05 -11.20 -19.81
C LYS A 181 16.42 -10.87 -20.41
N ILE A 182 17.48 -10.80 -19.60
CA ILE A 182 18.85 -10.59 -20.07
C ILE A 182 19.28 -11.72 -21.01
N LYS A 183 19.00 -12.98 -20.64
CA LYS A 183 19.31 -14.15 -21.48
C LYS A 183 18.55 -14.12 -22.83
N ASP A 184 17.28 -13.69 -22.81
CA ASP A 184 16.49 -13.50 -24.05
C ASP A 184 17.09 -12.40 -24.94
N ILE A 185 17.57 -11.29 -24.36
CA ILE A 185 18.26 -10.22 -25.09
C ILE A 185 19.57 -10.73 -25.71
N GLU A 186 20.36 -11.49 -24.95
CA GLU A 186 21.60 -12.10 -25.46
C GLU A 186 21.32 -13.04 -26.64
N ALA A 187 20.28 -13.88 -26.55
CA ALA A 187 19.87 -14.77 -27.64
C ALA A 187 19.38 -14.01 -28.88
N LEU A 188 18.63 -12.92 -28.69
CA LEU A 188 18.21 -12.04 -29.78
C LEU A 188 19.41 -11.34 -30.43
N GLN A 189 20.36 -10.87 -29.63
CA GLN A 189 21.59 -10.26 -30.13
C GLN A 189 22.40 -11.26 -30.96
N GLU A 190 22.53 -12.51 -30.51
CA GLU A 190 23.18 -13.58 -31.28
C GLU A 190 22.46 -13.85 -32.60
N ARG A 191 21.11 -13.91 -32.60
CA ARG A 191 20.31 -14.10 -33.83
C ARG A 191 20.51 -12.95 -34.81
N VAL A 192 20.55 -11.70 -34.33
CA VAL A 192 20.81 -10.52 -35.17
C VAL A 192 22.22 -10.57 -35.75
N SER A 193 23.23 -10.97 -34.97
CA SER A 193 24.59 -11.17 -35.47
C SER A 193 24.65 -12.25 -36.56
N ARG A 194 23.99 -13.40 -36.37
CA ARG A 194 23.91 -14.46 -37.39
C ARG A 194 23.24 -13.99 -38.68
N LEU A 195 22.07 -13.35 -38.58
CA LEU A 195 21.35 -12.81 -39.74
C LEU A 195 22.15 -11.72 -40.47
N THR A 196 22.91 -10.91 -39.74
CA THR A 196 23.79 -9.90 -40.33
C THR A 196 24.91 -10.56 -41.14
N LEU A 197 25.49 -11.64 -40.64
CA LEU A 197 26.51 -12.42 -41.34
C LEU A 197 25.92 -13.14 -42.56
N GLU A 198 24.76 -13.77 -42.44
CA GLU A 198 24.05 -14.39 -43.57
C GLU A 198 23.72 -13.38 -44.67
N LYS A 199 23.23 -12.18 -44.30
CA LYS A 199 23.00 -11.09 -45.25
C LYS A 199 24.29 -10.66 -45.96
N GLY A 200 25.42 -10.64 -45.25
CA GLY A 200 26.74 -10.40 -45.83
C GLY A 200 27.10 -11.47 -46.87
N ASN A 201 26.96 -12.75 -46.52
CA ASN A 201 27.24 -13.87 -47.41
C ASN A 201 26.35 -13.85 -48.67
N LEU A 202 25.05 -13.59 -48.51
CA LEU A 202 24.11 -13.49 -49.63
C LEU A 202 24.47 -12.35 -50.58
N ARG A 203 24.94 -11.20 -50.07
CA ARG A 203 25.43 -10.11 -50.92
C ARG A 203 26.65 -10.54 -51.74
N THR A 204 27.62 -11.19 -51.11
CA THR A 204 28.80 -11.72 -51.80
C THR A 204 28.43 -12.77 -52.86
N GLU A 205 27.43 -13.60 -52.58
CA GLU A 205 26.93 -14.59 -53.52
C GLU A 205 26.20 -13.95 -54.72
N VAL A 206 25.37 -12.92 -54.47
CA VAL A 206 24.75 -12.11 -55.53
C VAL A 206 25.82 -11.44 -56.40
N ASP A 207 26.84 -10.83 -55.80
CA ASP A 207 27.96 -10.21 -56.54
C ASP A 207 28.69 -11.25 -57.41
N LYS A 208 28.90 -12.45 -56.89
CA LYS A 208 29.51 -13.56 -57.64
C LYS A 208 28.65 -13.98 -58.84
N TYR A 209 27.33 -14.12 -58.66
CA TYR A 209 26.42 -14.46 -59.76
C TYR A 209 26.35 -13.35 -60.80
N MET A 210 26.38 -12.10 -60.38
CA MET A 210 26.44 -10.95 -61.29
C MET A 210 27.71 -10.97 -62.14
N GLN A 211 28.87 -11.23 -61.53
CA GLN A 211 30.14 -11.39 -62.27
C GLN A 211 30.12 -12.58 -63.25
N LEU A 212 29.49 -13.70 -62.88
CA LEU A 212 29.33 -14.84 -63.78
C LEU A 212 28.42 -14.50 -64.97
N LEU A 213 27.33 -13.78 -64.72
CA LEU A 213 26.40 -13.31 -65.77
C LEU A 213 27.10 -12.35 -66.73
N GLU A 214 27.89 -11.40 -66.22
CA GLU A 214 28.69 -10.48 -67.04
C GLU A 214 29.70 -11.22 -67.92
N LYS A 215 30.38 -12.24 -67.37
CA LYS A 215 31.30 -13.09 -68.13
C LYS A 215 30.60 -13.87 -69.24
N GLU A 216 29.43 -14.46 -68.95
CA GLU A 216 28.60 -15.14 -69.96
C GLU A 216 28.15 -14.18 -71.07
N HIS A 217 27.71 -12.97 -70.71
CA HIS A 217 27.37 -11.95 -71.69
C HIS A 217 28.56 -11.55 -72.57
N ALA A 218 29.75 -11.39 -71.98
CA ALA A 218 30.97 -11.10 -72.72
C ALA A 218 31.36 -12.26 -73.66
N ALA A 219 31.27 -13.51 -73.20
CA ALA A 219 31.53 -14.70 -74.00
C ALA A 219 30.55 -14.82 -75.17
N LYS A 220 29.24 -14.66 -74.90
CA LYS A 220 28.20 -14.66 -75.94
C LYS A 220 28.41 -13.57 -76.99
N ALA A 221 28.84 -12.37 -76.57
CA ALA A 221 29.17 -11.30 -77.50
C ALA A 221 30.39 -11.64 -78.38
N GLU A 222 31.38 -12.35 -77.84
CA GLU A 222 32.52 -12.87 -78.59
C GLU A 222 32.10 -13.96 -79.58
N ASP A 223 31.25 -14.89 -79.16
CA ASP A 223 30.73 -15.96 -80.01
C ASP A 223 29.88 -15.42 -81.15
N LEU A 224 29.06 -14.38 -80.90
CA LEU A 224 28.34 -13.67 -81.96
C LEU A 224 29.29 -13.02 -82.97
N ARG A 225 30.40 -12.41 -82.53
CA ARG A 225 31.42 -11.88 -83.45
C ARG A 225 32.10 -12.97 -84.27
N LYS A 226 32.36 -14.15 -83.68
CA LYS A 226 32.91 -15.31 -84.41
C LYS A 226 31.90 -15.84 -85.42
N ALA A 227 30.62 -15.93 -85.05
CA ALA A 227 29.56 -16.33 -85.96
C ALA A 227 29.42 -15.36 -87.14
N ASP A 228 29.46 -14.04 -86.89
CA ASP A 228 29.45 -13.02 -87.95
C ASP A 228 30.68 -13.13 -88.87
N ALA A 229 31.85 -13.45 -88.31
CA ALA A 229 33.06 -13.68 -89.11
C ALA A 229 32.92 -14.94 -89.99
N MET A 230 32.46 -16.05 -89.43
CA MET A 230 32.19 -17.29 -90.18
C MET A 230 31.10 -17.10 -91.24
N GLN A 231 30.05 -16.32 -90.95
CA GLN A 231 29.01 -15.95 -91.91
C GLN A 231 29.62 -15.21 -93.11
N LYS A 232 30.51 -14.25 -92.87
CA LYS A 232 31.23 -13.53 -93.94
C LYS A 232 32.15 -14.45 -94.75
N GLU A 233 32.87 -15.36 -94.09
CA GLU A 233 33.69 -16.37 -94.78
C GLU A 233 32.81 -17.31 -95.63
N LEU A 234 31.64 -17.72 -95.13
CA LEU A 234 30.70 -18.51 -95.89
C LEU A 234 30.18 -17.75 -97.11
N GLU A 235 29.84 -16.47 -96.97
CA GLU A 235 29.43 -15.61 -98.08
C GLU A 235 30.52 -15.47 -99.14
N THR A 236 31.79 -15.32 -98.75
CA THR A 236 32.90 -15.27 -99.72
C THR A 236 33.12 -16.60 -100.43
N VAL A 237 33.01 -17.72 -99.71
CA VAL A 237 33.07 -19.07 -100.31
C VAL A 237 31.89 -19.30 -101.26
N VAL A 238 30.67 -18.89 -100.89
CA VAL A 238 29.49 -18.97 -101.76
C VAL A 238 29.67 -18.12 -103.01
N ALA A 239 30.23 -16.91 -102.89
CA ALA A 239 30.54 -16.07 -104.04
C ALA A 239 31.60 -16.71 -104.96
N SER A 240 32.67 -17.26 -104.37
CA SER A 240 33.71 -18.02 -105.09
C SER A 240 33.13 -19.24 -105.81
N ASN A 241 32.25 -19.99 -105.14
CA ASN A 241 31.58 -21.15 -105.73
C ASN A 241 30.65 -20.76 -106.87
N LYS A 242 29.93 -19.63 -106.77
CA LYS A 242 29.16 -19.07 -107.90
C LYS A 242 30.06 -18.73 -109.08
N GLN A 243 31.23 -18.15 -108.83
CA GLN A 243 32.20 -17.83 -109.87
C GLN A 243 32.76 -19.09 -110.54
N LEU A 244 33.09 -20.12 -109.76
CA LEU A 244 33.51 -21.42 -110.26
C LEU A 244 32.40 -22.11 -111.05
N LEU A 245 31.13 -22.02 -110.62
CA LEU A 245 30.00 -22.54 -111.39
C LEU A 245 29.88 -21.85 -112.75
N VAL A 246 30.04 -20.53 -112.82
CA VAL A 246 30.09 -19.80 -114.09
C VAL A 246 31.26 -20.27 -114.96
N GLU A 247 32.43 -20.52 -114.36
CA GLU A 247 33.59 -21.05 -115.07
C GLU A 247 33.38 -22.49 -115.55
N VAL A 248 32.75 -23.35 -114.74
CA VAL A 248 32.35 -24.71 -115.10
C VAL A 248 31.32 -24.69 -116.21
N ASP A 249 30.34 -23.80 -116.19
CA ASP A 249 29.35 -23.65 -117.25
C ASP A 249 30.00 -23.13 -118.54
N ALA A 250 30.96 -22.20 -118.46
CA ALA A 250 31.76 -21.77 -119.61
C ALA A 250 32.64 -22.89 -120.16
N LEU A 251 33.21 -23.73 -119.28
CA LEU A 251 33.97 -24.94 -119.67
C LEU A 251 33.05 -26.01 -120.24
N ARG A 252 31.83 -26.19 -119.73
CA ARG A 252 30.81 -27.08 -120.29
C ARG A 252 30.34 -26.61 -121.65
N GLN A 253 30.19 -25.30 -121.86
CA GLN A 253 29.87 -24.73 -123.17
C GLN A 253 31.02 -24.95 -124.17
N LYS A 254 32.28 -24.79 -123.73
CA LYS A 254 33.47 -25.19 -124.52
C LYS A 254 33.57 -26.71 -124.72
N LEU A 255 33.13 -27.50 -123.75
CA LEU A 255 33.07 -28.95 -123.84
C LEU A 255 31.98 -29.35 -124.84
N GLU A 256 30.81 -28.71 -124.86
CA GLU A 256 29.74 -28.90 -125.84
C GLU A 256 30.20 -28.51 -127.25
N GLU A 257 30.99 -27.43 -127.41
CA GLU A 257 31.67 -27.11 -128.67
C GLU A 257 32.67 -28.22 -129.10
N HIS A 258 33.34 -28.87 -128.14
CA HIS A 258 34.22 -30.01 -128.40
C HIS A 258 33.49 -31.35 -128.57
N GLN A 259 32.30 -31.51 -127.98
CA GLN A 259 31.53 -32.74 -127.86
C GLN A 259 30.40 -32.83 -128.91
N GLY A 260 30.27 -31.80 -129.76
CA GLY A 260 29.64 -31.89 -131.09
C GLY A 260 30.39 -32.80 -132.09
N ARG A 261 31.51 -33.41 -131.67
CA ARG A 261 32.25 -34.45 -132.41
C ARG A 261 32.55 -35.67 -131.53
N THR A 262 31.54 -36.36 -131.03
CA THR A 262 31.54 -37.84 -130.92
C THR A 262 30.21 -38.35 -130.39
N LYS A 263 29.68 -39.36 -131.07
CA LYS A 263 28.39 -40.01 -130.81
C LYS A 263 28.52 -41.17 -129.80
N ALA A 264 27.42 -41.35 -129.07
CA ALA A 264 26.67 -42.59 -128.81
C ALA A 264 27.17 -43.65 -127.79
N ASP A 265 26.15 -44.09 -127.05
CA ASP A 265 25.92 -45.37 -126.37
C ASP A 265 26.53 -45.65 -125.00
N GLN A 266 25.69 -45.61 -123.95
CA GLN A 266 25.70 -46.56 -122.82
C GLN A 266 24.46 -46.45 -121.90
N GLU A 267 23.28 -46.76 -122.45
CA GLU A 267 22.10 -47.13 -121.64
C GLU A 267 22.20 -48.61 -121.24
N SER A 268 22.84 -48.88 -120.09
CA SER A 268 22.66 -50.09 -119.25
C SER A 268 23.57 -50.07 -117.99
N THR A 269 24.37 -49.02 -117.79
CA THR A 269 25.12 -48.71 -116.55
C THR A 269 24.45 -47.63 -115.70
N GLU A 270 23.47 -46.90 -116.26
CA GLU A 270 22.69 -45.86 -115.58
C GLU A 270 21.73 -46.44 -114.54
N GLU A 271 21.06 -47.56 -114.79
CA GLU A 271 20.11 -48.15 -113.83
C GLU A 271 20.80 -48.76 -112.59
N LEU A 272 21.97 -49.40 -112.76
CA LEU A 272 22.79 -49.86 -111.63
C LEU A 272 23.37 -48.67 -110.83
N LYS A 273 23.75 -47.58 -111.50
CA LYS A 273 24.12 -46.33 -110.82
C LYS A 273 22.95 -45.68 -110.10
N LEU A 274 21.74 -45.73 -110.66
CA LEU A 274 20.53 -45.17 -110.09
C LEU A 274 20.14 -45.93 -108.81
N ILE A 275 20.14 -47.27 -108.86
CA ILE A 275 19.84 -48.11 -107.69
C ILE A 275 20.95 -47.97 -106.62
N THR A 276 22.22 -47.89 -107.02
CA THR A 276 23.33 -47.66 -106.08
C THR A 276 23.27 -46.26 -105.47
N GLY A 277 22.84 -45.25 -106.25
CA GLY A 277 22.61 -43.88 -105.79
C GLY A 277 21.42 -43.76 -104.84
N GLN A 278 20.31 -44.44 -105.13
CA GLN A 278 19.16 -44.55 -104.23
C GLN A 278 19.53 -45.24 -102.93
N LEU A 279 20.30 -46.34 -102.98
CA LEU A 279 20.80 -47.03 -101.80
C LEU A 279 21.76 -46.13 -100.98
N ALA A 280 22.59 -45.32 -101.62
CA ALA A 280 23.47 -44.38 -100.95
C ALA A 280 22.68 -43.25 -100.23
N GLU A 281 21.64 -42.71 -100.86
CA GLU A 281 20.75 -41.72 -100.24
C GLU A 281 19.89 -42.33 -99.12
N GLU A 282 19.40 -43.58 -99.27
CA GLU A 282 18.73 -44.29 -98.17
C GLU A 282 19.68 -44.54 -96.97
N ARG A 283 20.95 -44.87 -97.23
CA ARG A 283 21.96 -44.99 -96.16
C ARG A 283 22.24 -43.66 -95.49
N LYS A 284 22.30 -42.57 -96.25
CA LYS A 284 22.52 -41.21 -95.73
C LYS A 284 21.33 -40.71 -94.91
N THR A 285 20.11 -40.96 -95.37
CA THR A 285 18.88 -40.65 -94.62
C THR A 285 18.77 -41.50 -93.35
N THR A 286 19.10 -42.79 -93.41
CA THR A 286 19.17 -43.67 -92.24
C THR A 286 20.20 -43.18 -91.23
N ALA A 287 21.42 -42.82 -91.67
CA ALA A 287 22.44 -42.26 -90.79
C ALA A 287 22.00 -40.91 -90.17
N ALA A 288 21.34 -40.04 -90.94
CA ALA A 288 20.79 -38.79 -90.44
C ALA A 288 19.67 -39.01 -89.40
N LEU A 289 18.81 -40.01 -89.59
CA LEU A 289 17.77 -40.39 -88.65
C LEU A 289 18.36 -40.96 -87.35
N VAL A 290 19.38 -41.82 -87.44
CA VAL A 290 20.09 -42.34 -86.26
C VAL A 290 20.72 -41.21 -85.46
N THR A 291 21.39 -40.25 -86.11
CA THR A 291 21.96 -39.06 -85.43
C THR A 291 20.87 -38.19 -84.77
N LYS A 292 19.69 -38.07 -85.39
CA LYS A 292 18.55 -37.37 -84.77
C LYS A 292 17.99 -38.15 -83.57
N MET A 293 17.90 -39.48 -83.66
CA MET A 293 17.45 -40.33 -82.55
C MET A 293 18.37 -40.19 -81.34
N THR A 294 19.69 -40.30 -81.52
CA THR A 294 20.65 -40.16 -80.42
C THR A 294 20.64 -38.74 -79.83
N GLY A 295 20.46 -37.71 -80.68
CA GLY A 295 20.26 -36.34 -80.22
C GLY A 295 18.98 -36.15 -79.40
N LEU A 296 17.87 -36.78 -79.81
CA LEU A 296 16.61 -36.75 -79.07
C LEU A 296 16.72 -37.49 -77.73
N GLU A 297 17.35 -38.67 -77.70
CA GLU A 297 17.59 -39.43 -76.46
C GLU A 297 18.43 -38.64 -75.45
N GLU A 298 19.48 -37.96 -75.90
CA GLU A 298 20.29 -37.10 -75.02
C GLU A 298 19.49 -35.88 -74.54
N SER A 299 18.70 -35.25 -75.41
CA SER A 299 17.84 -34.12 -75.02
C SER A 299 16.76 -34.53 -74.01
N GLU A 300 16.20 -35.74 -74.14
CA GLU A 300 15.24 -36.30 -73.19
C GLU A 300 15.92 -36.56 -71.83
N ARG A 301 17.14 -37.12 -71.86
CA ARG A 301 17.92 -37.37 -70.64
C ARG A 301 18.22 -36.08 -69.89
N ILE A 302 18.64 -35.02 -70.59
CA ILE A 302 18.88 -33.69 -70.01
C ILE A 302 17.58 -33.13 -69.41
N ALA A 303 16.47 -33.19 -70.16
CA ALA A 303 15.18 -32.71 -69.68
C ALA A 303 14.71 -33.44 -68.41
N ARG A 304 14.95 -34.75 -68.30
CA ARG A 304 14.65 -35.53 -67.08
C ARG A 304 15.52 -35.09 -65.89
N LEU A 305 16.81 -34.86 -66.10
CA LEU A 305 17.71 -34.37 -65.05
C LEU A 305 17.31 -32.96 -64.57
N ASP A 306 16.92 -32.08 -65.48
CA ASP A 306 16.45 -30.73 -65.15
C ASP A 306 15.10 -30.79 -64.40
N ALA A 307 14.18 -31.67 -64.80
CA ALA A 307 12.92 -31.88 -64.09
C ALA A 307 13.15 -32.42 -62.66
N ASP A 308 14.08 -33.36 -62.48
CA ASP A 308 14.46 -33.88 -61.16
C ASP A 308 15.11 -32.79 -60.28
N LYS A 309 15.94 -31.93 -60.88
CA LYS A 309 16.54 -30.79 -60.18
C LYS A 309 15.47 -29.79 -59.74
N ALA A 310 14.56 -29.41 -60.63
CA ALA A 310 13.46 -28.51 -60.32
C ALA A 310 12.54 -29.08 -59.22
N ASN A 311 12.26 -30.39 -59.24
CA ASN A 311 11.48 -31.05 -58.19
C ASN A 311 12.19 -31.01 -56.82
N LYS A 312 13.50 -31.22 -56.78
CA LYS A 312 14.28 -31.09 -55.54
C LYS A 312 14.26 -29.66 -55.01
N GLU A 313 14.46 -28.67 -55.87
CA GLU A 313 14.40 -27.24 -55.51
C GLU A 313 13.01 -26.88 -54.97
N HIS A 314 11.93 -27.29 -55.65
CA HIS A 314 10.57 -27.09 -55.20
C HIS A 314 10.30 -27.71 -53.82
N LYS A 315 10.79 -28.93 -53.58
CA LYS A 315 10.67 -29.58 -52.26
C LYS A 315 11.38 -28.78 -51.17
N THR A 316 12.62 -28.36 -51.40
CA THR A 316 13.37 -27.55 -50.42
C THR A 316 12.70 -26.19 -50.17
N LEU A 317 12.12 -25.57 -51.19
CA LEU A 317 11.42 -24.30 -51.07
C LEU A 317 10.11 -24.47 -50.27
N SER A 318 9.36 -25.54 -50.52
CA SER A 318 8.16 -25.89 -49.76
C SER A 318 8.48 -26.12 -48.28
N GLU A 319 9.59 -26.81 -47.96
CA GLU A 319 10.03 -27.01 -46.57
C GLU A 319 10.42 -25.67 -45.90
N LYS A 320 11.10 -24.78 -46.62
CA LYS A 320 11.43 -23.42 -46.13
C LYS A 320 10.16 -22.62 -45.81
N TYR A 321 9.17 -22.61 -46.69
CA TYR A 321 7.91 -21.91 -46.45
C TYR A 321 7.13 -22.51 -45.27
N SER A 322 7.11 -23.84 -45.13
CA SER A 322 6.49 -24.51 -43.99
C SER A 322 7.17 -24.13 -42.66
N ASN A 323 8.51 -24.11 -42.63
CA ASN A 323 9.26 -23.70 -41.43
C ASN A 323 9.03 -22.22 -41.10
N GLN A 324 9.01 -21.35 -42.11
CA GLN A 324 8.73 -19.93 -41.93
C GLN A 324 7.32 -19.70 -41.38
N ALA A 325 6.32 -20.42 -41.88
CA ALA A 325 4.94 -20.35 -41.36
C ALA A 325 4.88 -20.79 -39.89
N ALA A 326 5.60 -21.86 -39.50
CA ALA A 326 5.68 -22.32 -38.12
C ALA A 326 6.39 -21.31 -37.20
N GLU A 327 7.47 -20.67 -37.66
CA GLU A 327 8.14 -19.60 -36.90
C GLU A 327 7.23 -18.39 -36.69
N HIS A 328 6.50 -17.97 -37.72
CA HIS A 328 5.54 -16.86 -37.62
C HIS A 328 4.39 -17.20 -36.66
N ALA A 329 3.84 -18.41 -36.71
CA ALA A 329 2.82 -18.86 -35.76
C ALA A 329 3.33 -18.83 -34.31
N LYS A 330 4.56 -19.31 -34.08
CA LYS A 330 5.19 -19.27 -32.75
C LYS A 330 5.46 -17.84 -32.27
N ALA A 331 5.93 -16.96 -33.14
CA ALA A 331 6.14 -15.56 -32.83
C ALA A 331 4.82 -14.84 -32.50
N PHE A 332 3.75 -15.16 -33.23
CA PHE A 332 2.42 -14.63 -32.98
C PHE A 332 1.87 -15.04 -31.61
N VAL A 333 2.02 -16.31 -31.22
CA VAL A 333 1.63 -16.78 -29.88
C VAL A 333 2.42 -16.05 -28.78
N LYS A 334 3.75 -15.92 -28.95
CA LYS A 334 4.59 -15.16 -27.99
C LYS A 334 4.15 -13.70 -27.87
N LEU A 335 3.81 -13.06 -29.00
CA LEU A 335 3.31 -11.68 -29.02
C LEU A 335 1.95 -11.57 -28.30
N GLN A 336 1.06 -12.55 -28.46
CA GLN A 336 -0.22 -12.59 -27.78
C GLN A 336 -0.06 -12.75 -26.26
N GLU A 337 0.87 -13.58 -25.80
CA GLU A 337 1.21 -13.71 -24.38
C GLU A 337 1.77 -12.41 -23.80
N GLN A 338 2.70 -11.76 -24.51
CA GLN A 338 3.25 -10.46 -24.12
C GLN A 338 2.15 -9.38 -24.06
N SER A 339 1.20 -9.38 -25.00
CA SER A 339 0.05 -8.47 -24.97
C SER A 339 -0.79 -8.68 -23.71
N LYS A 340 -1.04 -9.94 -23.30
CA LYS A 340 -1.77 -10.25 -22.06
C LYS A 340 -1.00 -9.79 -20.81
N GLU A 341 0.32 -9.93 -20.80
CA GLU A 341 1.16 -9.43 -19.69
C GLU A 341 1.10 -7.90 -19.61
N ILE A 342 1.15 -7.19 -20.75
CA ILE A 342 1.00 -5.73 -20.82
C ILE A 342 -0.37 -5.29 -20.30
N ASP A 343 -1.45 -5.98 -20.69
CA ASP A 343 -2.80 -5.69 -20.19
C ASP A 343 -2.92 -5.91 -18.68
N GLY A 344 -2.29 -6.97 -18.15
CA GLY A 344 -2.20 -7.22 -16.70
C GLY A 344 -1.49 -6.09 -15.96
N LEU A 345 -0.30 -5.71 -16.44
CA LEU A 345 0.46 -4.60 -15.87
C LEU A 345 -0.29 -3.26 -15.95
N LYS A 346 -1.03 -3.03 -17.02
CA LYS A 346 -1.88 -1.84 -17.16
C LYS A 346 -2.96 -1.79 -16.09
N ASN A 347 -3.64 -2.90 -15.83
CA ASN A 347 -4.65 -2.99 -14.77
C ASN A 347 -4.04 -2.75 -13.38
N ASP A 348 -2.82 -3.25 -13.12
CA ASP A 348 -2.11 -3.01 -11.87
C ASP A 348 -1.72 -1.53 -11.70
N VAL A 349 -1.27 -0.86 -12.77
CA VAL A 349 -1.00 0.59 -12.75
C VAL A 349 -2.26 1.38 -12.44
N GLU A 350 -3.39 1.04 -13.06
CA GLU A 350 -4.67 1.69 -12.77
C GLU A 350 -5.11 1.49 -11.32
N ARG A 351 -4.94 0.28 -10.76
CA ARG A 351 -5.21 -0.01 -9.34
C ARG A 351 -4.32 0.84 -8.41
N LEU A 352 -3.01 0.85 -8.64
CA LEU A 352 -2.06 1.61 -7.83
C LEU A 352 -2.30 3.12 -7.92
N GLN A 353 -2.69 3.64 -9.09
CA GLN A 353 -3.07 5.05 -9.23
C GLN A 353 -4.30 5.38 -8.37
N LYS A 354 -5.30 4.51 -8.35
CA LYS A 354 -6.49 4.69 -7.51
C LYS A 354 -6.12 4.67 -6.02
N GLU A 355 -5.33 3.71 -5.58
CA GLU A 355 -4.83 3.66 -4.19
C GLU A 355 -4.05 4.93 -3.82
N ASN A 356 -3.23 5.45 -4.73
CA ASN A 356 -2.48 6.69 -4.51
C ASN A 356 -3.41 7.90 -4.35
N THR A 357 -4.50 7.97 -5.14
CA THR A 357 -5.51 9.04 -4.97
C THR A 357 -6.26 8.92 -3.65
N GLU A 358 -6.60 7.69 -3.20
CA GLU A 358 -7.25 7.45 -1.92
C GLU A 358 -6.31 7.81 -0.73
N LEU A 359 -5.02 7.49 -0.82
CA LEU A 359 -4.03 7.88 0.19
C LEU A 359 -3.83 9.39 0.25
N LYS A 360 -3.81 10.08 -0.89
CA LYS A 360 -3.76 11.55 -0.93
C LYS A 360 -4.99 12.18 -0.27
N GLN A 361 -6.17 11.61 -0.49
CA GLN A 361 -7.39 12.06 0.18
C GLN A 361 -7.30 11.87 1.69
N ARG A 362 -6.87 10.69 2.16
CA ARG A 362 -6.68 10.43 3.60
C ARG A 362 -5.65 11.36 4.25
N LEU A 363 -4.59 11.73 3.52
CA LEU A 363 -3.61 12.71 4.00
C LEU A 363 -4.23 14.10 4.15
N ALA A 364 -5.12 14.51 3.24
CA ALA A 364 -5.83 15.78 3.35
C ALA A 364 -6.81 15.76 4.55
N GLU A 365 -7.53 14.65 4.77
CA GLU A 365 -8.39 14.47 5.93
C GLU A 365 -7.59 14.51 7.24
N LEU A 366 -6.41 13.88 7.28
CA LEU A 366 -5.53 13.92 8.45
C LEU A 366 -5.06 15.35 8.78
N ALA A 367 -4.75 16.14 7.75
CA ALA A 367 -4.35 17.54 7.92
C ALA A 367 -5.50 18.41 8.46
N ASP A 368 -6.76 18.14 8.07
CA ASP A 368 -7.92 18.82 8.62
C ASP A 368 -8.15 18.45 10.09
N ILE A 369 -8.03 17.16 10.43
CA ILE A 369 -8.10 16.69 11.84
C ILE A 369 -7.01 17.36 12.68
N ASP A 370 -5.77 17.44 12.19
CA ASP A 370 -4.67 18.11 12.89
C ASP A 370 -4.98 19.59 13.14
N HIS A 371 -5.59 20.28 12.16
CA HIS A 371 -6.05 21.65 12.34
C HIS A 371 -7.14 21.77 13.42
N GLN A 372 -8.10 20.83 13.45
CA GLN A 372 -9.13 20.78 14.50
C GLN A 372 -8.52 20.53 15.89
N VAL A 373 -7.52 19.66 16.01
CA VAL A 373 -6.79 19.41 17.26
C VAL A 373 -6.10 20.68 17.75
N ILE A 374 -5.40 21.40 16.86
CA ILE A 374 -4.75 22.67 17.21
C ILE A 374 -5.78 23.71 17.70
N GLN A 375 -6.97 23.78 17.07
CA GLN A 375 -8.04 24.67 17.53
C GLN A 375 -8.58 24.26 18.91
N LEU A 376 -8.76 22.97 19.16
CA LEU A 376 -9.18 22.44 20.46
C LEU A 376 -8.14 22.72 21.54
N ASP A 377 -6.86 22.51 21.28
CA ASP A 377 -5.77 22.84 22.22
C ASP A 377 -5.73 24.34 22.55
N HIS A 378 -5.96 25.20 21.56
CA HIS A 378 -6.08 26.63 21.79
C HIS A 378 -7.30 26.98 22.66
N SER A 379 -8.44 26.33 22.43
CA SER A 379 -9.64 26.51 23.25
C SER A 379 -9.45 26.01 24.69
N ASN A 380 -8.77 24.87 24.87
CA ASN A 380 -8.42 24.31 26.17
C ASN A 380 -7.45 25.23 26.92
N SER A 381 -6.47 25.82 26.23
CA SER A 381 -5.55 26.79 26.82
C SER A 381 -6.30 28.04 27.32
N LYS A 382 -7.27 28.54 26.54
CA LYS A 382 -8.15 29.66 26.94
C LYS A 382 -9.01 29.30 28.15
N LEU A 383 -9.66 28.14 28.13
CA LEU A 383 -10.48 27.66 29.24
C LEU A 383 -9.65 27.46 30.51
N SER A 384 -8.46 26.87 30.40
CA SER A 384 -7.54 26.71 31.53
C SER A 384 -7.11 28.07 32.10
N GLY A 385 -6.91 29.08 31.26
CA GLY A 385 -6.63 30.45 31.69
C GLY A 385 -7.80 31.11 32.42
N LEU A 386 -9.03 30.86 31.97
CA LEU A 386 -10.23 31.31 32.68
C LEU A 386 -10.40 30.61 34.02
N VAL A 387 -10.16 29.30 34.08
CA VAL A 387 -10.22 28.52 35.32
C VAL A 387 -9.20 29.02 36.34
N SER A 388 -7.96 29.30 35.94
CA SER A 388 -6.95 29.85 36.86
C SER A 388 -7.27 31.26 37.35
N SER A 389 -7.84 32.11 36.47
CA SER A 389 -8.35 33.43 36.85
C SER A 389 -9.49 33.33 37.86
N LEU A 390 -10.50 32.51 37.58
CA LEU A 390 -11.65 32.29 38.48
C LEU A 390 -11.22 31.68 39.81
N THR A 391 -10.28 30.75 39.81
CA THR A 391 -9.71 30.18 41.04
C THR A 391 -9.00 31.24 41.87
N SER A 392 -8.28 32.16 41.23
CA SER A 392 -7.62 33.28 41.92
C SER A 392 -8.64 34.27 42.49
N GLN A 393 -9.70 34.59 41.74
CA GLN A 393 -10.80 35.44 42.20
C GLN A 393 -11.55 34.80 43.38
N LEU A 394 -11.83 33.49 43.31
CA LEU A 394 -12.47 32.75 44.38
C LEU A 394 -11.62 32.78 45.67
N LYS A 395 -10.30 32.60 45.54
CA LYS A 395 -9.39 32.71 46.68
C LYS A 395 -9.36 34.12 47.26
N ALA A 396 -9.30 35.16 46.43
CA ALA A 396 -9.35 36.55 46.89
C ALA A 396 -10.65 36.86 47.64
N ALA A 397 -11.80 36.43 47.09
CA ALA A 397 -13.09 36.57 47.74
C ALA A 397 -13.15 35.79 49.07
N GLN A 398 -12.58 34.60 49.12
CA GLN A 398 -12.52 33.79 50.34
C GLN A 398 -11.63 34.41 51.42
N ASP A 399 -10.51 35.01 51.04
CA ASP A 399 -9.63 35.77 51.94
C ASP A 399 -10.36 37.02 52.47
N GLU A 400 -11.11 37.73 51.61
CA GLU A 400 -11.93 38.89 51.99
C GLU A 400 -13.08 38.52 52.95
N VAL A 401 -13.76 37.39 52.70
CA VAL A 401 -14.76 36.83 53.64
C VAL A 401 -14.12 36.47 54.98
N SER A 402 -12.92 35.88 54.96
CA SER A 402 -12.20 35.55 56.20
C SER A 402 -11.81 36.80 56.97
N ASN A 403 -11.36 37.85 56.27
CA ASN A 403 -10.95 39.12 56.86
C ASN A 403 -12.15 39.88 57.44
N THR A 404 -13.27 39.96 56.71
CA THR A 404 -14.52 40.57 57.20
C THR A 404 -15.11 39.80 58.38
N ARG A 405 -14.95 38.47 58.43
CA ARG A 405 -15.32 37.65 59.60
C ARG A 405 -14.47 38.02 60.81
N LEU A 406 -13.15 38.14 60.66
CA LEU A 406 -12.25 38.59 61.73
C LEU A 406 -12.59 40.00 62.21
N GLU A 407 -12.86 40.93 61.28
CA GLU A 407 -13.32 42.28 61.64
C GLU A 407 -14.64 42.26 62.41
N LYS A 408 -15.60 41.43 61.99
CA LYS A 408 -16.88 41.25 62.68
C LYS A 408 -16.66 40.71 64.10
N GLU A 409 -15.81 39.72 64.28
CA GLU A 409 -15.46 39.17 65.60
C GLU A 409 -14.81 40.24 66.49
N ALA A 410 -13.86 41.02 65.97
CA ALA A 410 -13.23 42.12 66.68
C ALA A 410 -14.22 43.25 67.05
N PHE A 411 -15.17 43.57 66.17
CA PHE A 411 -16.25 44.51 66.48
C PHE A 411 -17.19 43.97 67.56
N PHE A 412 -17.50 42.67 67.55
CA PHE A 412 -18.30 42.04 68.60
C PHE A 412 -17.61 42.12 69.96
N GLU A 413 -16.30 41.85 70.06
CA GLU A 413 -15.53 42.05 71.29
C GLU A 413 -15.49 43.52 71.74
N LYS A 414 -15.41 44.47 70.80
CA LYS A 414 -15.44 45.89 71.10
C LYS A 414 -16.81 46.36 71.62
N VAL A 415 -17.90 45.83 71.05
CA VAL A 415 -19.27 46.11 71.52
C VAL A 415 -19.51 45.45 72.87
N GLU A 416 -19.03 44.23 73.10
CA GLU A 416 -19.15 43.54 74.39
C GLU A 416 -18.34 44.25 75.50
N SER A 417 -17.16 44.80 75.18
CA SER A 417 -16.36 45.58 76.14
C SER A 417 -16.97 46.95 76.43
N LEU A 418 -17.59 47.63 75.46
CA LEU A 418 -18.35 48.86 75.67
C LEU A 418 -19.66 48.63 76.45
N GLY A 419 -20.31 47.47 76.27
CA GLY A 419 -21.50 47.07 77.01
C GLY A 419 -21.27 46.78 78.51
N LYS A 420 -20.01 46.63 78.95
CA LYS A 420 -19.66 46.39 80.36
C LYS A 420 -19.23 47.67 81.12
N GLY A 421 -19.28 48.86 80.50
CA GLY A 421 -18.64 50.03 81.09
C GLY A 421 -19.28 51.42 80.94
N VAL A 422 -20.49 51.60 80.40
CA VAL A 422 -21.02 52.96 80.14
C VAL A 422 -22.51 53.09 80.45
N GLU A 423 -22.82 53.86 81.50
CA GLU A 423 -24.10 54.56 81.67
C GLU A 423 -24.28 55.57 80.52
N PRO A 424 -25.51 55.78 80.02
CA PRO A 424 -25.72 56.47 78.76
C PRO A 424 -25.60 57.97 78.93
N THR A 425 -24.52 58.55 78.43
CA THR A 425 -24.46 59.98 78.10
C THR A 425 -23.91 60.20 76.69
N ASP A 426 -24.71 60.98 75.96
CA ASP A 426 -24.41 61.83 74.82
C ASP A 426 -24.10 61.23 73.43
N SER A 427 -25.05 61.49 72.54
CA SER A 427 -24.97 62.06 71.18
C SER A 427 -24.09 61.42 70.09
N ASP A 428 -22.95 60.81 70.40
CA ASP A 428 -22.02 60.29 69.37
C ASP A 428 -22.27 58.82 68.99
N THR A 429 -23.07 58.10 69.78
CA THR A 429 -23.50 56.72 69.48
C THR A 429 -24.52 56.64 68.34
N ALA A 430 -25.33 57.68 68.13
CA ALA A 430 -26.34 57.71 67.06
C ALA A 430 -25.69 57.75 65.66
N GLY A 431 -24.59 58.49 65.48
CA GLY A 431 -23.88 58.58 64.19
C GLY A 431 -23.17 57.29 63.80
N LEU A 432 -22.65 56.54 64.78
CA LEU A 432 -21.98 55.26 64.57
C LEU A 432 -22.98 54.14 64.25
N VAL A 433 -24.13 54.13 64.92
CA VAL A 433 -25.24 53.21 64.60
C VAL A 433 -25.80 53.49 63.20
N HIS A 434 -25.90 54.75 62.78
CA HIS A 434 -26.38 55.08 61.43
C HIS A 434 -25.39 54.64 60.33
N LYS A 435 -24.08 54.85 60.53
CA LYS A 435 -23.03 54.35 59.62
C LYS A 435 -22.99 52.82 59.54
N GLN A 436 -23.28 52.14 60.64
CA GLN A 436 -23.32 50.69 60.67
C GLN A 436 -24.58 50.14 59.99
N ALA A 437 -25.72 50.83 60.15
CA ALA A 437 -26.95 50.52 59.42
C ALA A 437 -26.80 50.73 57.90
N GLU A 438 -26.13 51.80 57.46
CA GLU A 438 -25.80 51.99 56.03
C GLU A 438 -24.91 50.87 55.48
N ARG A 439 -23.88 50.45 56.23
CA ARG A 439 -23.02 49.32 55.83
C ARG A 439 -23.80 48.01 55.73
N ILE A 440 -24.71 47.74 56.65
CA ILE A 440 -25.58 46.56 56.61
C ILE A 440 -26.48 46.63 55.38
N ALA A 441 -27.12 47.77 55.12
CA ALA A 441 -27.96 47.95 53.94
C ALA A 441 -27.20 47.75 52.62
N VAL A 442 -25.94 48.23 52.53
CA VAL A 442 -25.09 48.02 51.35
C VAL A 442 -24.73 46.53 51.18
N LEU A 443 -24.42 45.82 52.27
CA LEU A 443 -24.10 44.39 52.21
C LEU A 443 -25.33 43.53 51.89
N GLU A 444 -26.51 43.89 52.39
CA GLU A 444 -27.75 43.22 52.03
C GLU A 444 -28.07 43.42 50.55
N ASN A 445 -27.88 44.63 50.03
CA ASN A 445 -28.11 44.92 48.62
C ASN A 445 -27.10 44.20 47.70
N THR A 446 -25.83 44.12 48.06
CA THR A 446 -24.86 43.33 47.27
C THR A 446 -25.18 41.85 47.33
N LEU A 447 -25.57 41.32 48.49
CA LEU A 447 -25.97 39.91 48.62
C LEU A 447 -27.18 39.59 47.74
N GLU A 448 -28.16 40.50 47.66
CA GLU A 448 -29.30 40.40 46.76
C GLU A 448 -28.89 40.42 45.27
N GLU A 449 -28.00 41.35 44.88
CA GLU A 449 -27.45 41.42 43.51
C GLU A 449 -26.72 40.13 43.10
N TRP A 450 -25.88 39.57 44.00
CA TRP A 450 -25.18 38.31 43.77
C TRP A 450 -26.15 37.13 43.67
N THR A 451 -27.20 37.13 44.49
CA THR A 451 -28.24 36.11 44.45
C THR A 451 -29.01 36.15 43.13
N ASP A 452 -29.32 37.35 42.63
CA ASP A 452 -30.01 37.53 41.36
C ASP A 452 -29.12 37.26 40.14
N LEU A 453 -27.82 37.52 40.25
CA LEU A 453 -26.85 37.11 39.23
C LEU A 453 -26.76 35.58 39.15
N ALA A 454 -26.69 34.89 40.29
CA ALA A 454 -26.67 33.42 40.34
C ALA A 454 -27.97 32.80 39.78
N LYS A 455 -29.14 33.40 40.09
CA LYS A 455 -30.42 32.98 39.50
C LYS A 455 -30.44 33.18 37.98
N ARG A 456 -29.93 34.32 37.48
CA ARG A 456 -29.84 34.61 36.04
C ARG A 456 -28.92 33.64 35.31
N SER A 457 -27.71 33.41 35.83
CA SER A 457 -26.76 32.49 35.21
C SER A 457 -27.25 31.04 35.22
N TYR A 458 -27.90 30.60 36.30
CA TYR A 458 -28.52 29.27 36.35
C TYR A 458 -29.68 29.15 35.36
N LYS A 459 -30.49 30.22 35.21
CA LYS A 459 -31.57 30.26 34.22
C LYS A 459 -31.01 30.20 32.79
N GLU A 460 -29.98 30.98 32.45
CA GLU A 460 -29.32 30.94 31.14
C GLU A 460 -28.74 29.55 30.84
N TYR A 461 -28.08 28.91 31.81
CA TYR A 461 -27.60 27.55 31.66
C TYR A 461 -28.75 26.56 31.39
N LYS A 462 -29.85 26.67 32.15
CA LYS A 462 -31.02 25.83 32.00
C LYS A 462 -31.70 26.03 30.64
N ASP A 463 -31.76 27.27 30.16
CA ASP A 463 -32.33 27.63 28.86
C ASP A 463 -31.44 27.18 27.69
N MET A 464 -30.12 27.10 27.89
CA MET A 464 -29.15 26.58 26.91
C MET A 464 -29.03 25.06 26.89
N LEU A 465 -29.44 24.38 27.97
CA LEU A 465 -29.35 22.93 28.11
C LEU A 465 -30.01 22.14 26.96
N PRO A 466 -31.21 22.52 26.45
CA PRO A 466 -31.83 21.86 25.30
C PRO A 466 -30.98 21.98 24.03
N THR A 467 -30.40 23.16 23.78
CA THR A 467 -29.51 23.40 22.63
C THR A 467 -28.26 22.53 22.70
N TYR A 468 -27.65 22.40 23.88
CA TYR A 468 -26.52 21.49 24.08
C TYR A 468 -26.88 20.03 23.86
N ARG A 469 -28.06 19.58 24.34
CA ARG A 469 -28.56 18.23 24.08
C ARG A 469 -28.81 18.00 22.60
N GLN A 470 -29.33 18.99 21.88
CA GLN A 470 -29.57 18.92 20.45
C GLN A 470 -28.25 18.87 19.66
N ALA A 471 -27.25 19.66 20.05
CA ALA A 471 -25.91 19.61 19.46
C ALA A 471 -25.25 18.23 19.67
N GLU A 472 -25.36 17.67 20.88
CA GLU A 472 -24.83 16.33 21.17
C GLU A 472 -25.58 15.24 20.39
N GLN A 473 -26.89 15.40 20.17
CA GLN A 473 -27.66 14.51 19.32
C GLN A 473 -27.18 14.57 17.86
N TYR A 474 -26.98 15.77 17.30
CA TYR A 474 -26.45 15.91 15.94
C TYR A 474 -25.04 15.32 15.80
N ARG A 475 -24.20 15.45 16.84
CA ARG A 475 -22.87 14.84 16.87
C ARG A 475 -22.95 13.31 16.80
N LYS A 476 -23.87 12.69 17.55
CA LYS A 476 -24.12 11.25 17.49
C LYS A 476 -24.68 10.81 16.13
N ASP A 477 -25.68 11.52 15.62
CA ASP A 477 -26.29 11.21 14.31
C ASP A 477 -25.25 11.32 13.17
N ALA A 478 -24.29 12.26 13.27
CA ALA A 478 -23.20 12.39 12.29
C ALA A 478 -22.24 11.19 12.34
N LEU A 479 -21.88 10.71 13.54
CA LEU A 479 -21.03 9.53 13.71
C LEU A 479 -21.71 8.26 13.17
N ASP A 480 -23.00 8.06 13.46
CA ASP A 480 -23.77 6.91 12.96
C ASP A 480 -23.89 6.94 11.41
N ARG A 481 -24.04 8.13 10.83
CA ARG A 481 -24.02 8.31 9.37
C ARG A 481 -22.66 8.00 8.76
N GLU A 482 -21.58 8.36 9.44
CA GLU A 482 -20.24 8.06 8.96
C GLU A 482 -19.95 6.55 8.99
N GLU A 483 -20.42 5.85 10.03
CA GLU A 483 -20.30 4.39 10.13
C GLU A 483 -21.11 3.68 9.04
N THR A 484 -22.33 4.12 8.76
CA THR A 484 -23.15 3.59 7.65
C THR A 484 -22.52 3.86 6.28
N ILE A 485 -21.95 5.05 6.05
CA ILE A 485 -21.20 5.34 4.81
C ILE A 485 -20.01 4.38 4.65
N LYS A 486 -19.23 4.15 5.72
CA LYS A 486 -18.11 3.19 5.71
C LYS A 486 -18.59 1.76 5.41
N GLY A 487 -19.76 1.37 5.91
CA GLY A 487 -20.41 0.10 5.59
C GLY A 487 -20.75 -0.03 4.10
N LEU A 488 -21.48 0.95 3.56
CA LEU A 488 -21.88 0.97 2.14
C LEU A 488 -20.68 1.03 1.19
N GLN A 489 -19.61 1.73 1.54
CA GLN A 489 -18.38 1.74 0.76
C GLN A 489 -17.74 0.35 0.67
N LYS A 490 -17.71 -0.41 1.77
CA LYS A 490 -17.22 -1.80 1.78
C LYS A 490 -18.09 -2.69 0.89
N GLU A 491 -19.41 -2.56 0.99
CA GLU A 491 -20.35 -3.30 0.13
C GLU A 491 -20.17 -2.96 -1.35
N LEU A 492 -19.96 -1.68 -1.69
CA LEU A 492 -19.74 -1.25 -3.06
C LEU A 492 -18.42 -1.79 -3.63
N ILE A 493 -17.36 -1.83 -2.82
CA ILE A 493 -16.09 -2.46 -3.20
C ILE A 493 -16.28 -3.96 -3.43
N ALA A 494 -17.01 -4.65 -2.54
CA ALA A 494 -17.31 -6.07 -2.66
C ALA A 494 -18.18 -6.38 -3.90
N ALA A 495 -19.20 -5.56 -4.16
CA ALA A 495 -20.05 -5.68 -5.34
C ALA A 495 -19.27 -5.47 -6.64
N LYS A 496 -18.39 -4.45 -6.69
CA LYS A 496 -17.49 -4.25 -7.84
C LYS A 496 -16.54 -5.42 -8.08
N ALA A 497 -15.99 -6.00 -7.01
CA ALA A 497 -15.15 -7.19 -7.11
C ALA A 497 -15.94 -8.41 -7.62
N SER A 498 -17.21 -8.55 -7.22
CA SER A 498 -18.10 -9.62 -7.68
C SER A 498 -18.54 -9.44 -9.14
N GLN A 499 -18.72 -8.20 -9.62
CA GLN A 499 -19.22 -7.92 -10.96
C GLN A 499 -18.15 -8.08 -12.05
N ASN A 500 -16.87 -7.85 -11.72
CA ASN A 500 -15.75 -7.97 -12.67
C ASN A 500 -15.33 -9.41 -13.01
N ASN A 501 -15.77 -10.43 -12.26
CA ASN A 501 -15.34 -11.81 -12.46
C ASN A 501 -16.35 -12.73 -13.16
N GLY A 502 -17.60 -12.29 -13.34
CA GLY A 502 -18.68 -13.13 -13.89
C GLY A 502 -19.08 -12.82 -15.33
N ASP A 503 -19.27 -11.54 -15.65
CA ASP A 503 -20.00 -11.16 -16.86
C ASP A 503 -19.11 -11.17 -18.12
N THR A 504 -17.88 -10.66 -18.04
CA THR A 504 -16.97 -10.60 -19.19
C THR A 504 -16.59 -11.99 -19.71
N THR A 505 -16.31 -12.95 -18.83
CA THR A 505 -15.99 -14.33 -19.22
C THR A 505 -17.24 -15.06 -19.75
N TYR A 506 -18.43 -14.82 -19.17
CA TYR A 506 -19.68 -15.40 -19.65
C TYR A 506 -20.08 -14.89 -21.04
N TRP A 507 -20.05 -13.57 -21.27
CA TRP A 507 -20.35 -12.99 -22.57
C TRP A 507 -19.31 -13.34 -23.62
N LYS A 508 -18.02 -13.42 -23.24
CA LYS A 508 -16.95 -13.88 -24.13
C LYS A 508 -17.16 -15.33 -24.56
N ASN A 509 -17.41 -16.26 -23.63
CA ASN A 509 -17.69 -17.65 -23.99
C ASN A 509 -18.93 -17.79 -24.86
N LYS A 510 -19.99 -17.01 -24.59
CA LYS A 510 -21.21 -17.03 -25.40
C LYS A 510 -20.98 -16.51 -26.82
N TYR A 511 -20.17 -15.47 -26.99
CA TYR A 511 -19.76 -14.95 -28.29
C TYR A 511 -18.84 -15.91 -29.05
N GLU A 512 -17.85 -16.50 -28.39
CA GLU A 512 -16.97 -17.50 -29.00
C GLU A 512 -17.74 -18.75 -29.44
N THR A 513 -18.72 -19.19 -28.63
CA THR A 513 -19.60 -20.30 -28.99
C THR A 513 -20.47 -19.95 -30.20
N LEU A 514 -21.05 -18.75 -30.24
CA LEU A 514 -21.84 -18.28 -31.38
C LEU A 514 -21.00 -18.21 -32.68
N LEU A 515 -19.79 -17.67 -32.60
CA LEU A 515 -18.85 -17.59 -33.73
C LEU A 515 -18.46 -18.98 -34.25
N ALA A 516 -18.26 -19.95 -33.35
CA ALA A 516 -17.96 -21.33 -33.72
C ALA A 516 -19.13 -21.99 -34.48
N THR A 517 -20.38 -21.76 -34.06
CA THR A 517 -21.57 -22.27 -34.76
C THR A 517 -21.87 -21.61 -36.12
N VAL A 518 -21.39 -20.38 -36.36
CA VAL A 518 -21.60 -19.68 -37.65
C VAL A 518 -20.50 -20.03 -38.65
N SER A 519 -19.38 -20.60 -38.20
CA SER A 519 -18.23 -20.96 -39.04
C SER A 519 -18.24 -22.43 -39.54
N THR A 520 -19.36 -23.13 -39.35
CA THR A 520 -19.68 -24.45 -39.93
C THR A 520 -20.94 -24.32 -40.75
#